data_AF-A0A9Q1BR37-F1
#
_entry.id   AF-A0A9Q1BR37-F1
#
_cell.length_a   1.000
_cell.length_b   1.000
_cell.length_c   1.000
_cell.angle_alpha   90.00
_cell.angle_beta   90.00
_cell.angle_gamma   90.00
#
_symmetry.space_group_name_H-M   'P 1'
#
loop_
_entity.id
_entity.type
_entity.pdbx_description
1 polymer ?
#
loop_
_entity_poly.entity_id
_entity_poly.type
_entity_poly.pdbx_seq_one_letter_code
_entity_poly.pdbx_strand_id
1 'polypeptide(L)'
;MMGGAWFEELFGHPESVSGNHLLSIALATIEDHLKIKQKPIYSLVNIHRDCIPQYTVGHSDRLEQVNKYIKKQGLPLFLLGSSYDGVSVNDCIWKARKTVLAFDR
;
A
#
# COMPACT_ATOMS: atom_id res chain seq x y z
N MET A 1 -5.20 -9.21 6.94
CA MET A 1 -4.32 -8.01 6.92
C MET A 1 -4.76 -7.12 8.07
N MET A 2 -3.83 -6.48 8.76
CA MET A 2 -4.09 -5.63 9.92
C MET A 2 -3.23 -4.37 9.81
N GLY A 3 -3.73 -3.24 10.29
CA GLY A 3 -3.03 -1.95 10.25
C GLY A 3 -3.51 -1.06 9.12
N GLY A 4 -2.60 -0.65 8.24
CA GLY A 4 -2.81 0.45 7.30
C GLY A 4 -2.35 1.77 7.90
N ALA A 5 -3.06 2.87 7.62
CA ALA A 5 -2.71 4.20 8.11
C ALA A 5 -2.61 4.29 9.66
N TRP A 6 -3.30 3.40 10.38
CA TRP A 6 -3.33 3.36 11.84
C TRP A 6 -2.42 2.30 12.45
N PHE A 7 -1.50 1.70 11.69
CA PHE A 7 -0.66 0.61 12.20
C PHE A 7 0.07 0.99 13.50
N GLU A 8 0.72 2.15 13.53
CA GLU A 8 1.52 2.58 14.67
C GLU A 8 0.66 2.90 15.90
N GLU A 9 -0.50 3.54 15.70
CA GLU A 9 -1.45 3.84 16.77
C GLU A 9 -2.04 2.57 17.41
N LEU A 10 -2.27 1.53 16.60
CA LEU A 10 -2.92 0.30 17.06
C LEU A 10 -1.94 -0.75 17.61
N PHE A 11 -0.71 -0.79 17.08
CA PHE A 11 0.24 -1.87 17.36
C PHE A 11 1.62 -1.42 17.84
N GLY A 12 1.91 -0.12 17.82
CA GLY A 12 3.22 0.43 18.10
C GLY A 12 4.10 0.57 16.85
N HIS A 13 5.29 1.16 17.05
CA HIS A 13 6.17 1.53 15.94
C HIS A 13 6.63 0.29 15.13
N PRO A 14 6.57 0.33 13.77
CA PRO A 14 6.86 -0.83 12.92
C PRO A 14 8.23 -1.49 13.13
N GLU A 15 9.22 -0.70 13.56
CA GLU A 15 10.59 -1.20 13.80
C GLU A 15 10.82 -1.79 15.20
N SER A 16 9.90 -1.56 16.14
CA SER A 16 10.05 -2.06 17.52
C SER A 16 8.98 -3.09 17.90
N VAL A 17 7.85 -3.13 17.20
CA VAL A 17 6.79 -4.10 17.48
C VAL A 17 7.24 -5.53 17.13
N SER A 18 7.03 -6.45 18.08
CA SER A 18 7.39 -7.85 17.88
C SER A 18 6.37 -8.60 17.02
N GLY A 19 6.83 -9.51 16.17
CA GLY A 19 5.94 -10.38 15.40
C GLY A 19 5.03 -11.27 16.27
N ASN A 20 5.49 -11.67 17.46
CA ASN A 20 4.69 -12.45 18.41
C ASN A 20 3.50 -11.66 18.97
N HIS A 21 3.69 -10.35 19.22
CA HIS A 21 2.61 -9.46 19.63
C HIS A 21 1.56 -9.30 18.52
N LEU A 22 1.99 -9.10 17.28
CA LEU A 22 1.09 -9.01 16.14
C LEU A 22 0.33 -10.33 15.91
N LEU A 23 1.02 -11.47 16.07
CA LEU A 23 0.40 -12.79 15.99
C LEU A 23 -0.66 -13.00 17.07
N SER A 24 -0.40 -12.60 18.31
CA SER A 24 -1.37 -12.78 19.39
C SER A 24 -2.63 -11.95 19.15
N ILE A 25 -2.49 -10.73 18.64
CA ILE A 25 -3.62 -9.89 18.22
C ILE A 25 -4.40 -10.57 17.09
N ALA A 26 -3.72 -11.07 16.06
CA ALA A 26 -4.38 -11.74 14.93
C ALA A 26 -5.18 -12.97 15.39
N LEU A 27 -4.61 -13.79 16.29
CA LEU A 27 -5.26 -14.97 16.85
C LEU A 27 -6.46 -14.60 17.74
N ALA A 28 -6.33 -13.56 18.57
CA ALA A 28 -7.45 -13.06 19.38
C ALA A 28 -8.61 -12.59 18.49
N THR A 29 -8.33 -11.86 17.42
CA THR A 29 -9.35 -11.41 16.44
C THR A 29 -10.01 -12.60 15.71
N ILE A 30 -9.23 -13.63 15.35
CA ILE A 30 -9.77 -14.85 14.74
C ILE A 30 -10.68 -15.60 15.73
N GLU A 31 -10.27 -15.74 16.99
CA GLU A 31 -11.12 -16.36 18.01
C GLU A 31 -12.41 -15.57 18.20
N ASP A 32 -12.34 -14.24 18.27
CA ASP A 32 -13.53 -13.43 18.48
C ASP A 32 -14.51 -13.48 17.29
N HIS A 33 -14.01 -13.34 16.06
CA HIS A 33 -14.87 -13.28 14.88
C HIS A 33 -15.30 -14.66 14.37
N LEU A 34 -14.42 -15.67 14.44
CA LEU A 34 -14.64 -16.98 13.81
C LEU A 34 -14.79 -18.12 14.82
N LYS A 35 -14.59 -17.87 16.12
CA LYS A 35 -14.67 -18.86 17.21
C LYS A 35 -13.70 -20.04 17.06
N ILE A 36 -12.64 -19.85 16.28
CA ILE A 36 -11.54 -20.81 16.14
C ILE A 36 -10.58 -20.61 17.31
N LYS A 37 -10.47 -21.61 18.18
CA LYS A 37 -9.61 -21.59 19.39
C LYS A 37 -8.35 -22.43 19.25
N GLN A 38 -8.27 -23.22 18.19
CA GLN A 38 -7.16 -24.11 17.92
C GLN A 38 -5.92 -23.29 17.56
N LYS A 39 -4.77 -23.65 18.15
CA LYS A 39 -3.51 -23.02 17.79
C LYS A 39 -3.12 -23.40 16.36
N PRO A 40 -2.59 -22.46 15.55
CA PRO A 40 -2.13 -22.78 14.22
C PRO A 40 -0.92 -23.73 14.28
N ILE A 41 -0.86 -24.69 13.36
CA ILE A 41 0.32 -25.56 13.19
C ILE A 41 1.50 -24.75 12.62
N TYR A 42 1.20 -23.69 11.86
CA TYR A 42 2.18 -22.81 11.25
C TYR A 42 1.64 -21.38 11.16
N SER A 43 2.52 -20.40 11.41
CA SER A 43 2.21 -18.97 11.32
C SER A 43 3.36 -18.21 10.69
N LEU A 44 3.06 -17.28 9.78
CA LEU A 44 4.01 -16.36 9.18
C LEU A 44 3.56 -14.93 9.45
N VAL A 45 4.45 -14.13 10.03
CA VAL A 45 4.19 -12.72 10.35
C VAL A 45 5.20 -11.87 9.60
N ASN A 46 4.69 -10.99 8.73
CA ASN A 46 5.50 -10.05 7.96
C ASN A 46 4.96 -8.63 8.17
N ILE A 47 5.87 -7.70 8.46
CA ILE A 47 5.55 -6.26 8.55
C ILE A 47 6.01 -5.61 7.24
N HIS A 48 5.06 -5.12 6.47
CA HIS A 48 5.32 -4.40 5.22
C HIS A 48 5.28 -2.89 5.49
N ARG A 49 6.45 -2.24 5.45
CA ARG A 49 6.60 -0.79 5.66
C ARG A 49 6.24 -0.05 4.38
N ASP A 50 5.61 1.12 4.54
CA ASP A 50 5.28 2.05 3.44
C ASP A 50 4.64 1.37 2.22
N CYS A 51 3.86 0.31 2.46
CA CYS A 51 3.44 -0.62 1.42
C CYS A 51 2.07 -0.29 0.79
N ILE A 52 1.28 0.54 1.45
CA ILE A 52 -0.05 0.98 0.97
C ILE A 52 -0.05 2.51 0.96
N PRO A 53 0.15 3.15 -0.21
CA PRO A 53 0.07 4.60 -0.35
C PRO A 53 -1.29 5.13 0.14
N GLN A 54 -1.24 6.24 0.89
CA GLN A 54 -2.43 6.90 1.41
C GLN A 54 -2.76 8.13 0.55
N TYR A 55 -3.88 8.08 -0.17
CA TYR A 55 -4.33 9.18 -1.01
C TYR A 55 -5.12 10.17 -0.16
N THR A 56 -4.40 11.14 0.43
CA THR A 56 -5.02 12.20 1.23
C THR A 56 -5.73 13.22 0.34
N VAL A 57 -6.57 14.07 0.95
CA VAL A 57 -7.25 15.16 0.25
C VAL A 57 -6.25 15.98 -0.59
N GLY A 58 -6.62 16.27 -1.84
CA GLY A 58 -5.77 16.95 -2.82
C GLY A 58 -4.76 16.06 -3.56
N HIS A 59 -4.83 14.73 -3.40
CA HIS A 59 -3.95 13.80 -4.13
C HIS A 59 -4.01 13.99 -5.65
N SER A 60 -5.22 14.03 -6.22
CA SER A 60 -5.45 14.29 -7.65
C SER A 60 -4.77 15.57 -8.12
N ASP A 61 -4.88 16.64 -7.33
CA ASP A 61 -4.38 17.95 -7.70
C ASP A 61 -2.84 17.98 -7.66
N ARG A 62 -2.23 17.30 -6.67
CA ARG A 62 -0.78 17.09 -6.62
C ARG A 62 -0.29 16.33 -7.85
N LEU A 63 -0.98 15.28 -8.26
CA LEU A 63 -0.62 14.52 -9.47
C LEU A 63 -0.75 15.34 -10.74
N GLU A 64 -1.82 16.13 -10.85
CA GLU A 64 -2.01 17.03 -11.99
C GLU A 64 -0.87 18.06 -12.08
N GLN A 65 -0.47 18.66 -10.95
CA GLN A 65 0.63 19.61 -10.89
C GLN A 65 1.96 18.98 -11.31
N VAL A 66 2.28 17.78 -10.81
CA VAL A 66 3.50 17.06 -11.19
C VAL A 66 3.51 16.72 -12.68
N ASN A 67 2.40 16.21 -13.22
CA ASN A 67 2.28 15.90 -14.64
C ASN A 67 2.38 17.17 -15.52
N LYS A 68 1.76 18.28 -15.11
CA LYS A 68 1.91 19.59 -15.77
C LYS A 68 3.36 20.05 -15.78
N TYR A 69 4.07 19.89 -14.67
CA TYR A 69 5.49 20.25 -14.56
C TYR A 69 6.34 19.43 -15.53
N ILE A 70 6.21 18.09 -15.51
CA ILE A 70 6.94 17.18 -16.41
C ILE A 70 6.74 17.59 -17.87
N LYS A 71 5.48 17.83 -18.27
CA LYS A 71 5.14 18.24 -19.63
C LYS A 71 5.70 19.61 -19.98
N LYS A 72 5.57 20.60 -19.08
CA LYS A 72 6.07 21.96 -19.31
C LYS A 72 7.59 22.00 -19.48
N GLN A 73 8.31 21.17 -18.73
CA GLN A 73 9.76 21.08 -18.79
C GLN A 73 10.28 20.16 -19.91
N GLY A 74 9.38 19.50 -20.67
CA GLY A 74 9.77 18.58 -21.74
C GLY A 74 10.58 17.38 -21.25
N LEU A 75 10.36 16.93 -20.01
CA LEU A 75 11.14 15.83 -19.43
C LEU A 75 10.70 14.50 -20.06
N PRO A 76 11.63 13.62 -20.49
CA PRO A 76 11.33 12.28 -20.98
C PRO A 76 11.03 11.33 -19.80
N LEU A 77 10.03 11.67 -18.99
CA LEU A 77 9.70 11.00 -17.73
C LEU A 77 8.21 10.70 -17.65
N PHE A 78 7.88 9.49 -17.19
CA PHE A 78 6.52 9.08 -16.84
C PHE A 78 6.49 8.53 -15.41
N LEU A 79 5.41 8.82 -14.69
CA LEU A 79 5.22 8.37 -13.31
C LEU A 79 4.14 7.29 -13.26
N LEU A 80 4.48 6.13 -12.70
CA LEU A 80 3.66 4.91 -12.71
C LEU A 80 3.77 4.16 -11.37
N GLY A 81 2.77 3.33 -11.08
CA GLY A 81 2.71 2.51 -9.88
C GLY A 81 1.69 3.02 -8.85
N SER A 82 1.64 2.35 -7.71
CA SER A 82 0.58 2.52 -6.70
C SER A 82 0.60 3.88 -6.00
N SER A 83 1.67 4.65 -6.14
CA SER A 83 1.76 6.01 -5.57
C SER A 83 1.00 7.07 -6.38
N TYR A 84 0.55 6.75 -7.59
CA TYR A 84 -0.03 7.74 -8.51
C TYR A 84 -1.52 7.49 -8.74
N ASP A 85 -1.89 6.77 -9.80
CA ASP A 85 -3.28 6.66 -10.26
C ASP A 85 -3.90 5.27 -9.96
N GLY A 86 -3.95 4.89 -8.68
CA GLY A 86 -4.63 3.68 -8.21
C GLY A 86 -3.70 2.73 -7.46
N VAL A 87 -4.18 2.21 -6.34
CA VAL A 87 -3.39 1.34 -5.44
C VAL A 87 -3.42 -0.13 -5.84
N SER A 88 -4.38 -0.53 -6.68
CA SER A 88 -4.59 -1.94 -7.00
C SER A 88 -3.55 -2.46 -7.99
N VAL A 89 -3.33 -3.78 -7.97
CA VAL A 89 -2.49 -4.46 -8.97
C VAL A 89 -3.01 -4.19 -10.39
N ASN A 90 -4.34 -4.18 -10.57
CA ASN A 90 -4.97 -3.92 -11.86
C ASN A 90 -4.68 -2.51 -12.37
N ASP A 91 -4.77 -1.50 -11.50
CA ASP A 91 -4.47 -0.11 -11.87
C ASP A 91 -3.02 0.05 -12.30
N CYS A 92 -2.09 -0.50 -11.51
CA CYS A 92 -0.66 -0.50 -11.80
C CYS A 92 -0.36 -1.13 -13.18
N ILE A 93 -0.91 -2.31 -13.45
CA ILE A 93 -0.72 -3.02 -14.73
C ILE A 93 -1.33 -2.23 -15.89
N TRP A 94 -2.57 -1.76 -15.73
CA TRP A 94 -3.29 -1.05 -16.77
C TRP A 94 -2.59 0.26 -17.15
N LYS A 95 -2.17 1.05 -16.15
CA LYS A 95 -1.47 2.31 -16.36
C LYS A 95 -0.11 2.10 -17.01
N ALA A 96 0.67 1.12 -16.55
CA ALA A 96 1.95 0.78 -17.17
C ALA A 96 1.77 0.41 -18.65
N ARG A 97 0.81 -0.47 -18.96
CA ARG A 97 0.50 -0.86 -20.35
C ARG A 97 0.09 0.34 -21.19
N LYS A 98 -0.83 1.18 -20.70
CA LYS A 98 -1.33 2.34 -21.43
C LYS A 98 -0.20 3.34 -21.74
N THR A 99 0.67 3.61 -20.77
CA THR A 99 1.77 4.56 -20.93
C THR A 99 2.80 4.07 -21.94
N VAL A 100 3.17 2.79 -21.90
CA VAL A 100 4.10 2.21 -22.90
C VAL A 100 3.49 2.23 -24.30
N LEU A 101 2.20 1.94 -24.45
CA LEU A 101 1.53 1.97 -25.77
C LEU A 101 1.34 3.39 -26.32
N ALA A 102 1.22 4.39 -25.44
CA ALA A 102 1.11 5.80 -25.84
C ALA A 102 2.47 6.45 -26.11
N PHE A 103 3.58 5.74 -25.83
CA PHE A 103 4.93 6.22 -26.11
C PHE A 103 5.27 5.96 -27.58
N ASP A 104 4.90 6.91 -28.43
CA ASP A 104 5.39 6.96 -29.82
C ASP A 104 6.80 7.57 -29.85
N ARG A 105 7.68 6.97 -30.66
CA ARG A 105 9.07 7.44 -30.86
C ARG A 105 9.14 8.66 -31.77
#